data_AF-A0A7Y3L951-F1
#
_entry.id   AF-A0A7Y3L951-F1
#
_cell.length_a   1.000
_cell.length_b   1.000
_cell.length_c   1.000
_cell.angle_alpha   90.00
_cell.angle_beta   90.00
_cell.angle_gamma   90.00
#
_symmetry.space_group_name_H-M   'P 1'
#
loop_
_entity.id
_entity.type
_entity.pdbx_description
1 polymer ?
#
loop_
_entity_poly.entity_id
_entity_poly.type
_entity_poly.pdbx_seq_one_letter_code
_entity_poly.pdbx_strand_id
1 'polypeptide(L)'
;MSALSPFAGLVYESRDDDLVRFLNNPIDDSLSNTVRSIFDSLDDHREDVRNALGEADDDTLLVFARRRLVSARHTSSTRAINDALDAYALLARESDVPWESWFKATLFVGRQLGLDLKLLHDRFTEGASARSAQRASVAFDAMTRIEELSQCHVIEVSTTYGVGLVETTVVRDQSGQSWGGITGSPVSLGQYQVGYAPSTNLAQFAVKIADALDASQRVRCSSIRQDQLIATMFDLVTSGSYVDSLGCLSFFADALESGPHFAVTVAEVASEDYDEVYYDADDLALELAEAADSIEEQSALSAGPCVVVLSALPDFSDDASPEPVDLSDFLDIVRRASTPTL
;
A
#
# COMPACT_ATOMS: atom_id res chain seq x y z
N MET A 1 10.50 -34.34 -11.37
CA MET A 1 11.23 -33.59 -10.34
C MET A 1 10.88 -32.13 -10.59
N SER A 2 10.20 -31.47 -9.65
CA SER A 2 9.98 -30.02 -9.75
C SER A 2 11.36 -29.36 -9.68
N ALA A 3 11.74 -28.58 -10.69
CA ALA A 3 12.91 -27.73 -10.57
C ALA A 3 12.66 -26.76 -9.40
N LEU A 4 13.71 -26.47 -8.62
CA LEU A 4 13.64 -25.44 -7.59
C LEU A 4 13.36 -24.10 -8.28
N SER A 5 12.50 -23.27 -7.68
CA SER A 5 12.21 -21.93 -8.19
C SER A 5 13.51 -21.16 -8.42
N PRO A 6 13.62 -20.37 -9.51
CA PRO A 6 14.79 -19.52 -9.74
C PRO A 6 14.96 -18.44 -8.66
N PHE A 7 13.92 -18.16 -7.87
CA PHE A 7 13.92 -17.18 -6.80
C PHE A 7 14.09 -17.83 -5.41
N ALA A 8 14.35 -19.13 -5.35
CA ALA A 8 14.54 -19.85 -4.08
C ALA A 8 15.64 -19.21 -3.23
N GLY A 9 15.27 -18.77 -2.03
CA GLY A 9 16.18 -18.12 -1.07
C GLY A 9 16.33 -16.60 -1.25
N LEU A 10 15.68 -15.99 -2.25
CA LEU A 10 15.59 -14.54 -2.44
C LEU A 10 14.30 -14.01 -1.81
N VAL A 11 14.21 -14.10 -0.49
CA VAL A 11 12.99 -13.78 0.27
C VAL A 11 13.12 -12.42 0.95
N TYR A 12 12.19 -11.52 0.66
CA TYR A 12 12.05 -10.24 1.35
C TYR A 12 11.49 -10.43 2.76
N GLU A 13 11.97 -9.61 3.70
CA GLU A 13 11.37 -9.51 5.04
C GLU A 13 10.18 -8.55 5.02
N SER A 14 9.33 -8.59 6.05
CA SER A 14 8.13 -7.73 6.14
C SER A 14 8.42 -6.22 6.02
N ARG A 15 9.62 -5.78 6.41
CA ARG A 15 10.06 -4.38 6.26
C ARG A 15 10.44 -4.02 4.82
N ASP A 16 10.82 -4.98 4.00
CA ASP A 16 11.22 -4.69 2.63
C ASP A 16 10.02 -4.27 1.74
N ASP A 17 8.81 -4.57 2.18
CA ASP A 17 7.55 -4.09 1.59
C ASP A 17 7.22 -2.65 1.99
N ASP A 18 8.03 -2.04 2.88
CA ASP A 18 7.91 -0.64 3.21
C ASP A 18 8.53 0.25 2.12
N LEU A 19 7.68 0.57 1.15
CA LEU A 19 8.00 1.45 0.04
C LEU A 19 7.90 2.93 0.41
N VAL A 20 7.48 3.24 1.65
CA VAL A 20 7.36 4.60 2.16
C VAL A 20 8.65 5.02 2.83
N ARG A 21 9.12 4.21 3.80
CA ARG A 21 10.41 4.39 4.48
C ARG A 21 11.47 3.52 3.79
N PHE A 22 11.61 3.74 2.49
CA PHE A 22 12.36 2.88 1.59
C PHE A 22 13.85 2.80 1.95
N LEU A 23 14.35 1.57 2.07
CA LEU A 23 15.76 1.27 2.27
C LEU A 23 16.25 0.32 1.17
N ASN A 24 17.48 0.54 0.68
CA ASN A 24 18.11 -0.37 -0.26
C ASN A 24 18.35 -1.74 0.38
N ASN A 25 18.09 -2.81 -0.37
CA ASN A 25 18.34 -4.19 0.04
C ASN A 25 19.38 -4.83 -0.90
N PRO A 26 20.25 -5.76 -0.47
CA PRO A 26 21.14 -6.51 -1.37
C PRO A 26 20.46 -7.58 -2.24
N ILE A 27 19.33 -8.16 -1.78
CA ILE A 27 18.55 -9.18 -2.51
C ILE A 27 18.12 -8.67 -3.89
N ASP A 28 17.74 -7.43 -3.88
CA ASP A 28 17.43 -6.50 -4.94
C ASP A 28 18.42 -6.59 -6.15
N ASP A 29 19.74 -6.68 -5.92
CA ASP A 29 20.71 -6.87 -7.01
C ASP A 29 20.76 -8.31 -7.53
N SER A 30 20.54 -9.29 -6.65
CA SER A 30 20.48 -10.71 -7.01
C SER A 30 19.23 -11.02 -7.85
N LEU A 31 18.09 -10.43 -7.49
CA LEU A 31 16.86 -10.48 -8.27
C LEU A 31 17.01 -9.78 -9.62
N SER A 32 17.63 -8.59 -9.68
CA SER A 32 17.94 -7.92 -10.96
C SER A 32 18.72 -8.81 -11.92
N ASN A 33 19.74 -9.52 -11.44
CA ASN A 33 20.52 -10.43 -12.27
C ASN A 33 19.71 -11.67 -12.71
N THR A 34 18.90 -12.23 -11.80
CA THR A 34 18.08 -13.41 -12.07
C THR A 34 16.97 -13.10 -13.07
N VAL A 35 16.20 -12.04 -12.82
CA VAL A 35 15.13 -11.54 -13.70
C VAL A 35 15.68 -11.26 -15.09
N ARG A 36 16.80 -10.53 -15.21
CA ARG A 36 17.40 -10.24 -16.53
C ARG A 36 17.87 -11.51 -17.23
N SER A 37 18.48 -12.45 -16.52
CA SER A 37 18.92 -13.72 -17.10
C SER A 37 17.76 -14.55 -17.66
N ILE A 38 16.60 -14.53 -17.00
CA ILE A 38 15.39 -15.20 -17.50
C ILE A 38 14.83 -14.40 -18.67
N PHE A 39 14.73 -13.09 -18.55
CA PHE A 39 14.15 -12.22 -19.57
C PHE A 39 14.91 -12.30 -20.90
N ASP A 40 16.24 -12.23 -20.87
CA ASP A 40 17.09 -12.28 -22.06
C ASP A 40 17.26 -13.70 -22.63
N SER A 41 16.57 -14.70 -22.07
CA SER A 41 16.62 -16.09 -22.54
C SER A 41 15.75 -16.32 -23.80
N LEU A 42 15.58 -17.57 -24.21
CA LEU A 42 14.67 -17.92 -25.31
C LEU A 42 13.22 -17.88 -24.85
N ASP A 43 12.30 -17.56 -25.76
CA ASP A 43 10.85 -17.46 -25.49
C ASP A 43 10.29 -18.70 -24.77
N ASP A 44 10.65 -19.90 -25.25
CA ASP A 44 10.24 -21.17 -24.64
C ASP A 44 10.71 -21.28 -23.18
N HIS A 45 11.92 -20.80 -22.86
CA HIS A 45 12.45 -20.83 -21.49
C HIS A 45 11.73 -19.84 -20.58
N ARG A 46 11.42 -18.63 -21.08
CA ARG A 46 10.61 -17.66 -20.33
C ARG A 46 9.23 -18.22 -20.00
N GLU A 47 8.60 -18.87 -20.96
CA GLU A 47 7.29 -19.49 -20.79
C GLU A 47 7.34 -20.66 -19.79
N ASP A 48 8.36 -21.52 -19.89
CA ASP A 48 8.57 -22.62 -18.94
C ASP A 48 8.76 -22.11 -17.50
N VAL A 49 9.56 -21.06 -17.32
CA VAL A 49 9.76 -20.43 -16.01
C VAL A 49 8.46 -19.85 -15.48
N ARG A 50 7.75 -19.05 -16.30
CA ARG A 50 6.49 -18.42 -15.93
C ARG A 50 5.44 -19.45 -15.47
N ASN A 51 5.33 -20.57 -16.19
CA ASN A 51 4.40 -21.64 -15.84
C ASN A 51 4.80 -22.44 -14.59
N ALA A 52 6.06 -22.31 -14.16
CA ALA A 52 6.57 -22.96 -12.95
C ALA A 52 6.53 -22.05 -11.70
N LEU A 53 6.27 -20.75 -11.86
CA LEU A 53 6.18 -19.81 -10.73
C LEU A 53 4.97 -20.12 -9.84
N GLY A 54 5.22 -20.11 -8.54
CA GLY A 54 4.16 -20.14 -7.53
C GLY A 54 3.79 -18.75 -7.04
N GLU A 55 2.74 -18.67 -6.22
CA GLU A 55 2.25 -17.42 -5.61
C GLU A 55 3.35 -16.64 -4.87
N ALA A 56 4.21 -17.34 -4.12
CA ALA A 56 5.32 -16.71 -3.41
C ALA A 56 6.39 -16.11 -4.35
N ASP A 57 6.57 -16.68 -5.55
CA ASP A 57 7.48 -16.13 -6.55
C ASP A 57 6.87 -14.87 -7.19
N ASP A 58 5.57 -14.90 -7.49
CA ASP A 58 4.84 -13.74 -8.01
C ASP A 58 4.85 -12.58 -6.99
N ASP A 59 4.63 -12.85 -5.70
CA ASP A 59 4.74 -11.86 -4.63
C ASP A 59 6.14 -11.26 -4.56
N THR A 60 7.18 -12.10 -4.64
CA THR A 60 8.59 -11.65 -4.65
C THR A 60 8.88 -10.74 -5.84
N LEU A 61 8.40 -11.10 -7.04
CA LEU A 61 8.55 -10.30 -8.26
C LEU A 61 7.78 -8.97 -8.17
N LEU A 62 6.59 -8.97 -7.58
CA LEU A 62 5.79 -7.76 -7.36
C LEU A 62 6.50 -6.79 -6.42
N VAL A 63 6.97 -7.28 -5.27
CA VAL A 63 7.73 -6.47 -4.31
C VAL A 63 9.00 -5.93 -4.97
N PHE A 64 9.75 -6.78 -5.67
CA PHE A 64 10.95 -6.38 -6.41
C PHE A 64 10.65 -5.26 -7.42
N ALA A 65 9.61 -5.42 -8.25
CA ALA A 65 9.25 -4.42 -9.26
C ALA A 65 8.87 -3.07 -8.64
N ARG A 66 8.12 -3.08 -7.53
CA ARG A 66 7.75 -1.87 -6.80
C ARG A 66 8.97 -1.21 -6.15
N ARG A 67 9.86 -1.99 -5.54
CA ARG A 67 11.13 -1.50 -4.97
C ARG A 67 12.04 -0.90 -6.04
N ARG A 68 12.10 -1.50 -7.23
CA ARG A 68 12.81 -0.96 -8.39
C ARG A 68 12.26 0.40 -8.83
N LEU A 69 10.95 0.59 -8.82
CA LEU A 69 10.33 1.89 -9.10
C LEU A 69 10.76 2.95 -8.07
N VAL A 70 10.69 2.65 -6.77
CA VAL A 70 11.11 3.61 -5.73
C VAL A 70 12.60 3.92 -5.85
N SER A 71 13.44 2.92 -6.08
CA SER A 71 14.86 3.11 -6.36
C SER A 71 15.12 3.98 -7.60
N ALA A 72 14.34 3.80 -8.67
CA ALA A 72 14.41 4.63 -9.86
C ALA A 72 14.10 6.10 -9.55
N ARG A 73 13.11 6.37 -8.68
CA ARG A 73 12.78 7.73 -8.21
C ARG A 73 13.91 8.35 -7.41
N HIS A 74 14.52 7.59 -6.50
CA HIS A 74 15.62 8.08 -5.65
C HIS A 74 16.88 8.40 -6.45
N THR A 75 17.21 7.54 -7.42
CA THR A 75 18.53 7.52 -8.05
C THR A 75 18.50 7.96 -9.52
N SER A 76 17.33 8.32 -10.05
CA SER A 76 17.10 8.59 -11.46
C SER A 76 17.58 7.45 -12.38
N SER A 77 17.47 6.20 -11.91
CA SER A 77 17.97 5.01 -12.61
C SER A 77 16.98 4.48 -13.62
N THR A 78 17.25 4.69 -14.90
CA THR A 78 16.48 4.07 -16.00
C THR A 78 16.61 2.55 -16.04
N ARG A 79 17.74 2.01 -15.56
CA ARG A 79 17.92 0.56 -15.41
C ARG A 79 16.92 -0.03 -14.43
N ALA A 80 16.65 0.65 -13.32
CA ALA A 80 15.69 0.16 -12.35
C ALA A 80 14.27 0.11 -12.94
N ILE A 81 13.90 1.05 -13.82
CA ILE A 81 12.63 0.97 -14.56
C ILE A 81 12.56 -0.26 -15.47
N ASN A 82 13.63 -0.57 -16.21
CA ASN A 82 13.67 -1.77 -17.03
C ASN A 82 13.57 -3.06 -16.18
N ASP A 83 14.30 -3.12 -15.07
CA ASP A 83 14.24 -4.28 -14.16
C ASP A 83 12.82 -4.47 -13.59
N ALA A 84 12.10 -3.39 -13.28
CA ALA A 84 10.70 -3.46 -12.85
C ALA A 84 9.78 -3.98 -13.96
N LEU A 85 9.93 -3.48 -15.20
CA LEU A 85 9.13 -3.93 -16.34
C LEU A 85 9.39 -5.40 -16.69
N ASP A 86 10.64 -5.83 -16.63
CA ASP A 86 11.01 -7.23 -16.86
C ASP A 86 10.34 -8.14 -15.82
N ALA A 87 10.34 -7.73 -14.54
CA ALA A 87 9.68 -8.47 -13.49
C ALA A 87 8.16 -8.57 -13.70
N TYR A 88 7.48 -7.46 -14.04
CA TYR A 88 6.05 -7.49 -14.38
C TYR A 88 5.74 -8.38 -15.59
N ALA A 89 6.62 -8.42 -16.59
CA ALA A 89 6.44 -9.25 -17.79
C ALA A 89 6.56 -10.76 -17.48
N LEU A 90 7.32 -11.12 -16.44
CA LEU A 90 7.54 -12.51 -16.04
C LEU A 90 6.47 -13.08 -15.11
N LEU A 91 5.54 -12.27 -14.60
CA LEU A 91 4.45 -12.74 -13.72
C LEU A 91 3.62 -13.85 -14.36
N ALA A 92 3.24 -14.84 -13.55
CA ALA A 92 2.56 -16.05 -14.03
C ALA A 92 1.23 -15.74 -14.73
N ARG A 93 0.41 -14.87 -14.13
CA ARG A 93 -0.92 -14.53 -14.64
C ARG A 93 -1.04 -13.05 -14.93
N GLU A 94 -1.77 -12.77 -16.00
CA GLU A 94 -2.14 -11.42 -16.43
C GLU A 94 -2.90 -10.62 -15.36
N SER A 95 -3.62 -11.30 -14.46
CA SER A 95 -4.33 -10.70 -13.33
C SER A 95 -3.40 -10.10 -12.28
N ASP A 96 -2.17 -10.58 -12.21
CA ASP A 96 -1.25 -10.29 -11.11
C ASP A 96 -0.51 -8.97 -11.36
N VAL A 97 -0.45 -8.53 -12.63
CA VAL A 97 0.11 -7.22 -12.97
C VAL A 97 -0.82 -6.11 -12.44
N PRO A 98 -0.31 -5.17 -11.62
CA PRO A 98 -1.09 -4.08 -11.04
C PRO A 98 -1.28 -2.94 -12.05
N TRP A 99 -2.11 -3.17 -13.07
CA TRP A 99 -2.28 -2.31 -14.24
C TRP A 99 -2.70 -0.87 -13.94
N GLU A 100 -3.52 -0.68 -12.91
CA GLU A 100 -4.05 0.65 -12.56
C GLU A 100 -3.13 1.42 -11.60
N SER A 101 -2.22 0.73 -10.91
CA SER A 101 -1.36 1.32 -9.89
C SER A 101 0.12 1.29 -10.25
N TRP A 102 0.87 0.38 -9.63
CA TRP A 102 2.33 0.33 -9.69
C TRP A 102 2.91 0.15 -11.10
N PHE A 103 2.18 -0.53 -12.01
CA PHE A 103 2.62 -0.67 -13.39
C PHE A 103 2.59 0.69 -14.13
N LYS A 104 1.46 1.41 -14.08
CA LYS A 104 1.35 2.77 -14.65
C LYS A 104 2.30 3.75 -13.97
N ALA A 105 2.47 3.66 -12.65
CA ALA A 105 3.45 4.46 -11.93
C ALA A 105 4.87 4.21 -12.47
N THR A 106 5.23 2.95 -12.75
CA THR A 106 6.53 2.60 -13.37
C THR A 106 6.70 3.26 -14.74
N LEU A 107 5.67 3.20 -15.60
CA LEU A 107 5.69 3.86 -16.91
C LEU A 107 5.77 5.39 -16.80
N PHE A 108 5.02 5.98 -15.88
CA PHE A 108 5.03 7.42 -15.61
C PHE A 108 6.43 7.90 -15.24
N VAL A 109 7.06 7.21 -14.30
CA VAL A 109 8.41 7.55 -13.84
C VAL A 109 9.44 7.29 -14.93
N GLY A 110 9.33 6.19 -15.68
CA GLY A 110 10.17 5.94 -16.84
C GLY A 110 10.14 7.08 -17.86
N ARG A 111 8.93 7.57 -18.20
CA ARG A 111 8.74 8.72 -19.08
C ARG A 111 9.38 9.99 -18.50
N GLN A 112 9.21 10.26 -17.20
CA GLN A 112 9.84 11.41 -16.54
C GLN A 112 11.38 11.34 -16.59
N LEU A 113 11.96 10.14 -16.54
CA LEU A 113 13.39 9.92 -16.71
C LEU A 113 13.86 9.96 -18.17
N GLY A 114 12.96 10.25 -19.12
CA GLY A 114 13.27 10.40 -20.54
C GLY A 114 13.29 9.10 -21.34
N LEU A 115 12.75 8.01 -20.81
CA LEU A 115 12.60 6.76 -21.57
C LEU A 115 11.50 6.87 -22.62
N ASP A 116 11.75 6.30 -23.79
CA ASP A 116 10.76 6.18 -24.86
C ASP A 116 9.74 5.10 -24.51
N LEU A 117 8.49 5.50 -24.30
CA LEU A 117 7.39 4.59 -23.98
C LEU A 117 7.20 3.48 -25.02
N LYS A 118 7.51 3.75 -26.30
CA LYS A 118 7.42 2.71 -27.34
C LYS A 118 8.48 1.63 -27.12
N LEU A 119 9.72 2.02 -26.79
CA LEU A 119 10.77 1.04 -26.50
C LEU A 119 10.46 0.24 -25.24
N LEU A 120 9.85 0.87 -24.24
CA LEU A 120 9.38 0.17 -23.04
C LEU A 120 8.24 -0.80 -23.34
N HIS A 121 7.33 -0.46 -24.26
CA HIS A 121 6.25 -1.34 -24.72
C HIS A 121 6.77 -2.54 -25.49
N ASP A 122 7.69 -2.30 -26.44
CA ASP A 122 8.36 -3.36 -27.21
C ASP A 122 9.07 -4.32 -26.25
N ARG A 123 9.87 -3.80 -25.31
CA ARG A 123 10.54 -4.60 -24.27
C ARG A 123 9.54 -5.41 -23.47
N PHE A 124 8.55 -4.79 -22.83
CA PHE A 124 7.57 -5.52 -22.03
C PHE A 124 6.90 -6.65 -22.83
N THR A 125 6.53 -6.38 -24.08
CA THR A 125 5.86 -7.35 -24.97
C THR A 125 6.75 -8.53 -25.35
N GLU A 126 8.06 -8.35 -25.50
CA GLU A 126 9.02 -9.43 -25.76
C GLU A 126 9.09 -10.45 -24.60
N GLY A 127 8.96 -9.97 -23.37
CA GLY A 127 9.02 -10.82 -22.17
C GLY A 127 7.68 -11.41 -21.72
N ALA A 128 6.57 -10.73 -22.02
CA ALA A 128 5.27 -11.02 -21.45
C ALA A 128 4.48 -12.11 -22.17
N SER A 129 3.48 -12.67 -21.49
CA SER A 129 2.47 -13.51 -22.14
C SER A 129 1.67 -12.71 -23.18
N ALA A 130 1.13 -13.38 -24.19
CA ALA A 130 0.33 -12.73 -25.24
C ALA A 130 -0.85 -11.91 -24.67
N ARG A 131 -1.49 -12.37 -23.58
CA ARG A 131 -2.59 -11.63 -22.95
C ARG A 131 -2.09 -10.42 -22.16
N SER A 132 -1.04 -10.60 -21.36
CA SER A 132 -0.40 -9.49 -20.63
C SER A 132 0.08 -8.40 -21.60
N ALA A 133 0.64 -8.76 -22.77
CA ALA A 133 1.03 -7.79 -23.80
C ALA A 133 -0.16 -7.01 -24.40
N GLN A 134 -1.31 -7.69 -24.60
CA GLN A 134 -2.53 -7.04 -25.07
C GLN A 134 -3.04 -6.01 -24.04
N ARG A 135 -3.09 -6.36 -22.75
CA ARG A 135 -3.47 -5.41 -21.69
C ARG A 135 -2.47 -4.29 -21.50
N ALA A 136 -1.17 -4.59 -21.61
CA ALA A 136 -0.13 -3.57 -21.53
C ALA A 136 -0.36 -2.46 -22.57
N SER A 137 -0.73 -2.80 -23.81
CA SER A 137 -1.04 -1.82 -24.85
C SER A 137 -2.04 -0.75 -24.38
N VAL A 138 -3.08 -1.15 -23.62
CA VAL A 138 -4.06 -0.22 -23.05
C VAL A 138 -3.43 0.70 -22.00
N ALA A 139 -2.57 0.16 -21.13
CA ALA A 139 -1.86 0.95 -20.13
C ALA A 139 -0.87 1.95 -20.77
N PHE A 140 -0.15 1.53 -21.80
CA PHE A 140 0.76 2.41 -22.56
C PHE A 140 -0.01 3.53 -23.30
N ASP A 141 -1.14 3.22 -23.92
CA ASP A 141 -1.99 4.23 -24.55
C ASP A 141 -2.53 5.25 -23.53
N ALA A 142 -2.91 4.77 -22.34
CA ALA A 142 -3.39 5.62 -21.25
C ALA A 142 -2.34 6.62 -20.75
N MET A 143 -1.04 6.32 -20.89
CA MET A 143 0.04 7.22 -20.46
C MET A 143 -0.02 8.61 -21.14
N THR A 144 -0.66 8.73 -22.29
CA THR A 144 -0.87 10.01 -22.97
C THR A 144 -1.73 11.00 -22.18
N ARG A 145 -2.52 10.50 -21.21
CA ARG A 145 -3.48 11.29 -20.41
C ARG A 145 -3.06 11.44 -18.94
N ILE A 146 -2.00 10.75 -18.55
CA ILE A 146 -1.47 10.77 -17.19
C ILE A 146 -0.42 11.87 -17.15
N GLU A 147 -0.62 12.87 -16.30
CA GLU A 147 0.24 14.03 -16.07
C GLU A 147 0.84 14.02 -14.66
N GLU A 148 0.18 13.34 -13.72
CA GLU A 148 0.58 13.25 -12.32
C GLU A 148 0.62 11.79 -11.83
N LEU A 149 1.47 11.51 -10.83
CA LEU A 149 1.63 10.17 -10.26
C LEU A 149 0.36 9.70 -9.53
N SER A 150 -0.39 10.62 -8.92
CA SER A 150 -1.66 10.37 -8.23
C SER A 150 -2.72 9.75 -9.13
N GLN A 151 -2.70 10.04 -10.44
CA GLN A 151 -3.60 9.44 -11.43
C GLN A 151 -3.28 7.95 -11.68
N CYS A 152 -2.13 7.47 -11.19
CA CYS A 152 -1.77 6.05 -11.14
C CYS A 152 -2.07 5.45 -9.76
N HIS A 153 -2.94 6.05 -8.95
CA HIS A 153 -3.25 5.58 -7.59
C HIS A 153 -2.01 5.34 -6.71
N VAL A 154 -0.96 6.11 -6.93
CA VAL A 154 0.27 6.08 -6.14
C VAL A 154 0.60 7.51 -5.76
N ILE A 155 0.84 7.76 -4.47
CA ILE A 155 1.19 9.08 -3.96
C ILE A 155 2.65 9.06 -3.50
N GLU A 156 3.38 10.12 -3.86
CA GLU A 156 4.72 10.38 -3.38
C GLU A 156 4.67 11.09 -2.02
N VAL A 157 5.42 10.58 -1.05
CA VAL A 157 5.53 11.14 0.31
C VAL A 157 6.98 11.39 0.67
N SER A 158 7.25 12.35 1.56
CA SER A 158 8.59 12.62 2.05
C SER A 158 8.78 12.02 3.45
N THR A 159 9.84 11.26 3.63
CA THR A 159 10.18 10.62 4.91
C THR A 159 11.60 11.00 5.34
N THR A 160 11.97 10.63 6.57
CA THR A 160 13.37 10.71 7.03
C THR A 160 14.35 9.86 6.21
N TYR A 161 13.85 8.88 5.45
CA TYR A 161 14.63 8.00 4.58
C TYR A 161 14.68 8.47 3.11
N GLY A 162 14.04 9.59 2.79
CA GLY A 162 13.87 10.10 1.44
C GLY A 162 12.45 9.90 0.91
N VAL A 163 12.32 9.80 -0.41
CA VAL A 163 11.03 9.73 -1.10
C VAL A 163 10.36 8.36 -0.92
N GLY A 164 9.14 8.32 -0.41
CA GLY A 164 8.33 7.11 -0.30
C GLY A 164 7.19 7.09 -1.32
N LEU A 165 6.65 5.91 -1.60
CA LEU A 165 5.44 5.74 -2.41
C LEU A 165 4.38 4.94 -1.64
N VAL A 166 3.13 5.43 -1.65
CA VAL A 166 1.95 4.77 -1.05
C VAL A 166 0.94 4.45 -2.14
N GLU A 167 0.42 3.22 -2.18
CA GLU A 167 -0.70 2.84 -3.04
C GLU A 167 -2.03 3.27 -2.44
N THR A 168 -2.92 3.79 -3.29
CA THR A 168 -4.14 4.46 -2.86
C THR A 168 -5.38 4.00 -3.62
N THR A 169 -5.46 2.70 -3.90
CA THR A 169 -6.71 2.04 -4.32
C THR A 169 -7.13 0.96 -3.32
N VAL A 170 -8.37 1.02 -2.84
CA VAL A 170 -8.99 -0.04 -2.03
C VAL A 170 -10.34 -0.42 -2.62
N VAL A 171 -10.70 -1.70 -2.50
CA VAL A 171 -12.03 -2.22 -2.87
C VAL A 171 -12.99 -2.03 -1.70
N ARG A 172 -14.03 -1.18 -1.82
CA ARG A 172 -15.11 -1.04 -0.81
C ARG A 172 -16.27 -1.95 -1.15
N ASP A 173 -16.79 -2.64 -0.13
CA ASP A 173 -18.12 -3.26 -0.22
C ASP A 173 -19.15 -2.13 -0.20
N GLN A 174 -19.61 -1.71 -1.37
CA GLN A 174 -20.72 -0.77 -1.44
C GLN A 174 -22.00 -1.53 -1.12
N SER A 175 -22.58 -1.24 0.06
CA SER A 175 -23.87 -1.78 0.49
C SER A 175 -24.95 -1.53 -0.57
N GLY A 176 -25.17 -2.51 -1.46
CA GLY A 176 -26.25 -2.45 -2.46
C GLY A 176 -25.94 -2.94 -3.87
N GLN A 177 -24.68 -3.22 -4.25
CA GLN A 177 -24.39 -3.86 -5.54
C GLN A 177 -23.47 -5.07 -5.35
N SER A 178 -24.12 -6.23 -5.22
CA SER A 178 -23.53 -7.57 -5.16
C SER A 178 -22.19 -7.68 -5.89
N TRP A 179 -21.19 -8.33 -5.26
CA TRP A 179 -20.23 -9.19 -5.95
C TRP A 179 -20.92 -9.81 -7.16
N GLY A 180 -20.42 -9.56 -8.36
CA GLY A 180 -20.99 -10.03 -9.63
C GLY A 180 -21.75 -11.33 -9.43
N GLY A 181 -23.08 -11.21 -9.39
CA GLY A 181 -23.92 -12.22 -8.77
C GLY A 181 -23.79 -13.58 -9.45
N ILE A 182 -24.52 -14.53 -8.88
CA ILE A 182 -24.94 -15.83 -9.42
C ILE A 182 -25.31 -15.83 -10.94
N THR A 183 -25.36 -14.68 -11.62
CA THR A 183 -25.65 -14.48 -13.05
C THR A 183 -24.43 -14.37 -13.99
N GLY A 184 -23.18 -14.42 -13.51
CA GLY A 184 -22.00 -14.64 -14.37
C GLY A 184 -21.61 -13.49 -15.30
N SER A 185 -22.03 -12.26 -15.03
CA SER A 185 -21.52 -11.08 -15.76
C SER A 185 -20.11 -10.74 -15.29
N PRO A 186 -19.13 -10.51 -16.19
CA PRO A 186 -17.79 -10.09 -15.80
C PRO A 186 -17.86 -8.74 -15.09
N VAL A 187 -17.29 -8.70 -13.90
CA VAL A 187 -17.06 -7.45 -13.16
C VAL A 187 -16.12 -6.58 -13.99
N SER A 188 -16.46 -5.31 -14.16
CA SER A 188 -15.57 -4.36 -14.83
C SER A 188 -14.42 -4.01 -13.90
N LEU A 189 -13.18 -3.98 -14.40
CA LEU A 189 -12.04 -3.46 -13.63
C LEU A 189 -12.40 -2.07 -13.07
N GLY A 190 -12.26 -1.89 -11.75
CA GLY A 190 -12.58 -0.64 -11.05
C GLY A 190 -14.00 -0.53 -10.46
N GLN A 191 -14.91 -1.47 -10.72
CA GLN A 191 -16.33 -1.35 -10.33
C GLN A 191 -16.59 -1.19 -8.81
N TYR A 192 -15.69 -1.69 -7.97
CA TYR A 192 -15.80 -1.60 -6.50
C TYR A 192 -14.61 -0.87 -5.86
N GLN A 193 -13.77 -0.25 -6.67
CA GLN A 193 -12.63 0.51 -6.17
C GLN A 193 -13.09 1.91 -5.78
N VAL A 194 -12.66 2.37 -4.60
CA VAL A 194 -12.93 3.73 -4.14
C VAL A 194 -11.62 4.50 -4.13
N GLY A 195 -11.69 5.71 -4.69
CA GLY A 195 -10.55 6.60 -4.76
C GLY A 195 -10.20 7.15 -3.39
N TYR A 196 -8.91 7.22 -3.12
CA TYR A 196 -8.36 8.03 -2.04
C TYR A 196 -8.40 9.51 -2.44
N ALA A 197 -9.22 10.30 -1.76
CA ALA A 197 -9.40 11.72 -2.04
C ALA A 197 -9.50 12.59 -0.77
N PRO A 198 -8.60 12.42 0.21
CA PRO A 198 -8.54 13.33 1.36
C PRO A 198 -8.26 14.76 0.91
N SER A 199 -8.83 15.72 1.64
CA SER A 199 -8.54 17.15 1.48
C SER A 199 -7.25 17.55 2.20
N THR A 200 -6.82 16.79 3.21
CA THR A 200 -5.55 16.95 3.88
C THR A 200 -4.45 16.12 3.21
N ASN A 201 -3.19 16.41 3.52
CA ASN A 201 -2.08 15.53 3.15
C ASN A 201 -1.99 14.34 4.13
N LEU A 202 -3.03 13.52 4.14
CA LEU A 202 -3.21 12.39 5.06
C LEU A 202 -2.05 11.37 4.96
N ALA A 203 -1.48 11.18 3.76
CA ALA A 203 -0.33 10.28 3.56
C ALA A 203 0.92 10.80 4.27
N GLN A 204 1.22 12.10 4.13
CA GLN A 204 2.31 12.73 4.85
C GLN A 204 2.06 12.75 6.37
N PHE A 205 0.80 12.86 6.77
CA PHE A 205 0.40 12.82 8.18
C PHE A 205 0.65 11.44 8.81
N ALA A 206 0.21 10.36 8.17
CA ALA A 206 0.48 8.99 8.62
C ALA A 206 1.99 8.70 8.69
N VAL A 207 2.78 9.17 7.72
CA VAL A 207 4.25 9.06 7.75
C VAL A 207 4.86 9.73 8.97
N LYS A 208 4.43 10.95 9.31
CA LYS A 208 4.96 11.67 10.48
C LYS A 208 4.72 10.89 11.77
N ILE A 209 3.55 10.25 11.89
CA ILE A 209 3.21 9.43 13.05
C ILE A 209 4.10 8.18 13.09
N ALA A 210 4.23 7.46 11.97
CA ALA A 210 5.09 6.27 11.89
C ALA A 210 6.57 6.60 12.20
N ASP A 211 7.12 7.68 11.63
CA ASP A 211 8.49 8.13 11.90
C ASP A 211 8.69 8.50 13.38
N ALA A 212 7.69 9.14 14.02
CA ALA A 212 7.76 9.49 15.45
C ALA A 212 7.71 8.25 16.37
N LEU A 213 6.89 7.25 16.01
CA LEU A 213 6.81 5.98 16.73
C LEU A 213 8.12 5.17 16.59
N ASP A 214 8.69 5.06 15.39
CA ASP A 214 10.00 4.45 15.17
C ASP A 214 11.11 5.17 15.95
N ALA A 215 11.08 6.52 15.97
CA ALA A 215 12.06 7.33 16.70
C ALA A 215 11.99 7.14 18.23
N SER A 216 10.88 6.61 18.76
CA SER A 216 10.75 6.28 20.18
C SER A 216 11.65 5.12 20.62
N GLN A 217 12.09 4.27 19.66
CA GLN A 217 12.83 3.03 19.91
C GLN A 217 12.09 2.03 20.82
N ARG A 218 10.77 2.19 21.01
CA ARG A 218 9.91 1.26 21.76
C ARG A 218 9.20 0.27 20.84
N VAL A 219 8.87 0.72 19.63
CA VAL A 219 8.16 -0.03 18.60
C VAL A 219 8.84 0.13 17.26
N ARG A 220 8.52 -0.77 16.34
CA ARG A 220 8.87 -0.70 14.92
C ARG A 220 7.59 -0.76 14.10
N CYS A 221 7.37 0.24 13.26
CA CYS A 221 6.14 0.28 12.46
C CYS A 221 6.28 -0.52 11.15
N SER A 222 5.22 -1.21 10.75
CA SER A 222 5.09 -1.92 9.46
C SER A 222 4.84 -0.96 8.30
N SER A 223 4.82 -1.47 7.06
CA SER A 223 4.47 -0.64 5.89
C SER A 223 3.10 0.04 6.03
N ILE A 224 3.02 1.29 5.58
CA ILE A 224 1.76 2.06 5.54
C ILE A 224 0.96 1.62 4.33
N ARG A 225 -0.33 1.34 4.54
CA ARG A 225 -1.25 0.84 3.52
C ARG A 225 -2.53 1.66 3.54
N GLN A 226 -3.22 1.75 2.41
CA GLN A 226 -4.58 2.26 2.42
C GLN A 226 -5.53 1.21 2.99
N ASP A 227 -6.47 1.67 3.81
CA ASP A 227 -7.43 0.84 4.52
C ASP A 227 -8.84 1.47 4.48
N GLN A 228 -9.77 0.90 5.24
CA GLN A 228 -11.11 1.42 5.49
C GLN A 228 -11.28 1.71 6.97
N LEU A 229 -12.00 2.80 7.28
CA LEU A 229 -12.28 3.15 8.66
C LEU A 229 -13.40 2.24 9.19
N ILE A 230 -13.08 1.36 10.15
CA ILE A 230 -14.00 0.32 10.62
C ILE A 230 -14.93 0.89 11.70
N ALA A 231 -16.24 0.72 11.54
CA ALA A 231 -17.24 1.29 12.45
C ALA A 231 -17.16 0.74 13.89
N THR A 232 -16.71 -0.51 14.04
CA THR A 232 -16.53 -1.14 15.36
C THR A 232 -15.40 -0.51 16.18
N MET A 233 -14.54 0.32 15.58
CA MET A 233 -13.57 1.14 16.34
C MET A 233 -14.26 2.24 17.16
N PHE A 234 -15.57 2.46 17.00
CA PHE A 234 -16.33 3.55 17.61
C PHE A 234 -17.61 3.07 18.31
N ASP A 235 -17.73 1.78 18.61
CA ASP A 235 -18.93 1.13 19.16
C ASP A 235 -20.22 1.36 18.32
N LEU A 236 -20.05 1.60 17.01
CA LEU A 236 -21.18 1.72 16.08
C LEU A 236 -21.71 0.31 15.75
N VAL A 237 -22.98 0.09 16.11
CA VAL A 237 -23.67 -1.20 16.37
C VAL A 237 -23.66 -2.22 15.21
N THR A 238 -23.17 -1.88 14.01
CA THR A 238 -23.17 -2.82 12.87
C THR A 238 -21.78 -3.44 12.67
N SER A 239 -21.54 -4.59 13.27
CA SER A 239 -20.31 -5.37 13.00
C SER A 239 -20.13 -5.59 11.51
N GLY A 240 -18.96 -5.21 10.97
CA GLY A 240 -18.64 -5.31 9.54
C GLY A 240 -19.05 -4.10 8.70
N SER A 241 -19.54 -3.01 9.31
CA SER A 241 -19.72 -1.74 8.60
C SER A 241 -18.48 -0.86 8.68
N TYR A 242 -18.37 0.06 7.74
CA TYR A 242 -17.33 1.07 7.66
C TYR A 242 -17.92 2.45 7.91
N VAL A 243 -17.12 3.35 8.49
CA VAL A 243 -17.41 4.77 8.55
C VAL A 243 -16.94 5.40 7.25
N ASP A 244 -17.79 6.25 6.65
CA ASP A 244 -17.40 6.96 5.45
C ASP A 244 -16.22 7.90 5.75
N SER A 245 -15.18 7.74 4.94
CA SER A 245 -13.93 8.49 5.06
C SER A 245 -13.44 8.89 3.67
N LEU A 246 -12.83 10.07 3.58
CA LEU A 246 -12.21 10.59 2.36
C LEU A 246 -10.88 9.88 2.07
N GLY A 247 -10.22 9.40 3.11
CA GLY A 247 -9.04 8.56 3.06
C GLY A 247 -8.82 7.87 4.41
N CYS A 248 -8.23 6.68 4.37
CA CYS A 248 -7.84 5.95 5.56
C CYS A 248 -6.55 5.20 5.26
N LEU A 249 -5.55 5.37 6.12
CA LEU A 249 -4.27 4.68 6.06
C LEU A 249 -4.03 3.97 7.38
N SER A 250 -3.46 2.77 7.33
CA SER A 250 -3.13 1.98 8.51
C SER A 250 -1.73 1.39 8.44
N PHE A 251 -1.19 1.11 9.61
CA PHE A 251 0.02 0.32 9.82
C PHE A 251 0.02 -0.29 11.22
N PHE A 252 0.86 -1.29 11.45
CA PHE A 252 1.09 -1.87 12.76
C PHE A 252 2.33 -1.26 13.40
N ALA A 253 2.34 -1.18 14.73
CA ALA A 253 3.49 -0.85 15.55
C ALA A 253 3.80 -2.05 16.44
N ASP A 254 4.89 -2.74 16.12
CA ASP A 254 5.31 -3.94 16.83
C ASP A 254 6.31 -3.60 17.92
N ALA A 255 6.08 -4.10 19.13
CA ALA A 255 7.01 -3.94 20.23
C ALA A 255 8.38 -4.56 19.90
N LEU A 256 9.45 -3.85 20.26
CA LEU A 256 10.82 -4.37 20.14
C LEU A 256 11.23 -5.26 21.31
N GLU A 257 10.54 -5.14 22.45
CA GLU A 257 10.73 -5.91 23.69
C GLU A 257 9.37 -6.36 24.23
N SER A 258 9.19 -6.48 25.56
CA SER A 258 7.92 -6.89 26.21
C SER A 258 6.83 -5.81 26.20
N GLY A 259 6.75 -5.02 25.14
CA GLY A 259 5.77 -3.94 24.99
C GLY A 259 4.51 -4.39 24.23
N PRO A 260 3.53 -3.49 24.07
CA PRO A 260 2.32 -3.81 23.32
C PRO A 260 2.54 -3.73 21.81
N HIS A 261 1.90 -4.66 21.10
CA HIS A 261 1.69 -4.57 19.65
C HIS A 261 0.34 -3.89 19.40
N PHE A 262 0.29 -2.92 18.50
CA PHE A 262 -0.95 -2.19 18.22
C PHE A 262 -1.07 -1.79 16.74
N ALA A 263 -2.30 -1.67 16.27
CA ALA A 263 -2.61 -1.04 15.00
C ALA A 263 -2.72 0.48 15.17
N VAL A 264 -2.32 1.22 14.14
CA VAL A 264 -2.52 2.67 14.03
C VAL A 264 -3.33 2.94 12.78
N THR A 265 -4.50 3.55 12.95
CA THR A 265 -5.40 3.96 11.88
C THR A 265 -5.44 5.47 11.82
N VAL A 266 -5.18 6.04 10.65
CA VAL A 266 -5.18 7.49 10.38
C VAL A 266 -6.19 7.74 9.28
N ALA A 267 -7.32 8.36 9.61
CA ALA A 267 -8.41 8.59 8.67
C ALA A 267 -8.83 10.05 8.62
N GLU A 268 -9.19 10.52 7.43
CA GLU A 268 -9.86 11.80 7.23
C GLU A 268 -11.34 11.56 6.98
N VAL A 269 -12.19 12.18 7.80
CA VAL A 269 -13.65 12.08 7.67
C VAL A 269 -14.20 13.21 6.81
N ALA A 270 -15.32 12.95 6.15
CA ALA A 270 -16.05 13.97 5.41
C ALA A 270 -16.99 14.72 6.36
N SER A 271 -17.36 15.96 6.01
CA SER A 271 -18.57 16.52 6.60
C SER A 271 -19.78 15.75 6.10
N GLU A 272 -20.77 15.55 6.97
CA GLU A 272 -21.95 14.76 6.66
C GLU A 272 -23.24 15.53 6.97
N ASP A 273 -24.18 15.49 6.03
CA ASP A 273 -25.55 15.96 6.22
C ASP A 273 -26.45 14.75 6.47
N TYR A 274 -27.00 14.62 7.69
CA TYR A 274 -27.93 13.54 8.03
C TYR A 274 -29.17 14.09 8.75
N ASP A 275 -30.36 13.81 8.19
CA ASP A 275 -31.66 14.15 8.78
C ASP A 275 -31.75 15.57 9.40
N GLU A 276 -31.35 16.59 8.62
CA GLU A 276 -31.34 18.02 9.00
C GLU A 276 -30.24 18.46 9.98
N VAL A 277 -29.31 17.56 10.33
CA VAL A 277 -28.09 17.86 11.10
C VAL A 277 -26.89 17.86 10.18
N TYR A 278 -26.12 18.95 10.20
CA TYR A 278 -24.81 19.05 9.55
C TYR A 278 -23.74 18.76 10.58
N TYR A 279 -22.96 17.71 10.34
CA TYR A 279 -21.74 17.42 11.07
C TYR A 279 -20.56 18.02 10.31
N ASP A 280 -19.89 18.99 10.94
CA ASP A 280 -18.62 19.48 10.44
C ASP A 280 -17.56 18.37 10.58
N ALA A 281 -16.60 18.32 9.65
CA ALA A 281 -15.60 17.26 9.63
C ALA A 281 -14.70 17.28 10.89
N ASP A 282 -14.39 18.47 11.42
CA ASP A 282 -13.58 18.59 12.63
C ASP A 282 -14.35 18.09 13.87
N ASP A 283 -15.64 18.44 13.95
CA ASP A 283 -16.52 18.01 15.05
C ASP A 283 -16.75 16.49 14.99
N LEU A 284 -17.00 15.93 13.80
CA LEU A 284 -17.14 14.49 13.61
C LEU A 284 -15.86 13.73 13.97
N ALA A 285 -14.69 14.23 13.55
CA ALA A 285 -13.41 13.63 13.91
C ALA A 285 -13.16 13.64 15.43
N LEU A 286 -13.58 14.71 16.12
CA LEU A 286 -13.52 14.81 17.58
C LEU A 286 -14.46 13.81 18.25
N GLU A 287 -15.72 13.74 17.83
CA GLU A 287 -16.70 12.78 18.39
C GLU A 287 -16.24 11.32 18.19
N LEU A 288 -15.70 10.99 17.01
CA LEU A 288 -15.13 9.68 16.74
C LEU A 288 -13.90 9.38 17.60
N ALA A 289 -13.02 10.37 17.81
CA ALA A 289 -11.88 10.20 18.70
C ALA A 289 -12.33 9.96 20.15
N GLU A 290 -13.30 10.71 20.66
CA GLU A 290 -13.86 10.50 22.01
C GLU A 290 -14.54 9.13 22.15
N ALA A 291 -15.26 8.69 21.12
CA ALA A 291 -15.89 7.37 21.10
C ALA A 291 -14.84 6.25 21.13
N ALA A 292 -13.81 6.32 20.28
CA ALA A 292 -12.73 5.33 20.25
C ALA A 292 -11.92 5.31 21.56
N ASP A 293 -11.63 6.48 22.15
CA ASP A 293 -10.89 6.58 23.42
C ASP A 293 -11.66 6.01 24.62
N SER A 294 -13.00 5.90 24.51
CA SER A 294 -13.84 5.26 25.53
C SER A 294 -13.80 3.73 25.52
N ILE A 295 -13.20 3.12 24.49
CA ILE A 295 -13.08 1.68 24.33
C ILE A 295 -11.79 1.20 25.01
N GLU A 296 -11.90 0.12 25.79
CA GLU A 296 -10.76 -0.51 26.47
C GLU A 296 -9.68 -0.94 25.44
N GLU A 297 -8.41 -0.73 25.80
CA GLU A 297 -7.23 -1.01 24.94
C GLU A 297 -7.15 -0.19 23.64
N GLN A 298 -7.90 0.91 23.58
CA GLN A 298 -7.78 1.92 22.54
C GLN A 298 -7.32 3.26 23.13
N SER A 299 -6.71 4.06 22.26
CA SER A 299 -6.42 5.46 22.54
C SER A 299 -6.55 6.23 21.25
N ALA A 300 -7.23 7.37 21.28
CA ALA A 300 -7.50 8.13 20.06
C ALA A 300 -7.29 9.63 20.23
N LEU A 301 -7.04 10.31 19.11
CA LEU A 301 -6.97 11.77 19.07
C LEU A 301 -7.51 12.30 17.75
N SER A 302 -8.14 13.47 17.80
CA SER A 302 -8.49 14.25 16.62
C SER A 302 -7.43 15.32 16.33
N ALA A 303 -7.24 15.62 15.05
CA ALA A 303 -6.34 16.64 14.54
C ALA A 303 -6.97 17.32 13.32
N GLY A 304 -7.85 18.30 13.57
CA GLY A 304 -8.73 18.85 12.53
C GLY A 304 -9.69 17.74 12.03
N PRO A 305 -9.85 17.55 10.71
CA PRO A 305 -10.78 16.55 10.15
C PRO A 305 -10.19 15.12 10.16
N CYS A 306 -9.01 14.95 10.78
CA CYS A 306 -8.34 13.65 10.88
C CYS A 306 -8.55 13.03 12.26
N VAL A 307 -8.89 11.75 12.27
CA VAL A 307 -8.90 10.91 13.48
C VAL A 307 -7.72 9.94 13.43
N VAL A 308 -7.01 9.81 14.55
CA VAL A 308 -5.97 8.79 14.74
C VAL A 308 -6.41 7.86 15.86
N VAL A 309 -6.49 6.57 15.57
CA VAL A 309 -6.85 5.52 16.53
C VAL A 309 -5.69 4.56 16.68
N LEU A 310 -5.30 4.33 17.94
CA LEU A 310 -4.35 3.29 18.33
C LEU A 310 -5.16 2.18 18.98
N SER A 311 -5.04 0.94 18.50
CA SER A 311 -5.78 -0.20 19.02
C SER A 311 -4.83 -1.35 19.32
N ALA A 312 -4.80 -1.83 20.56
CA ALA A 312 -3.98 -2.97 20.93
C ALA A 312 -4.37 -4.21 20.10
N LEU A 313 -3.37 -4.97 19.67
CA LEU A 313 -3.61 -6.26 19.02
C LEU A 313 -3.84 -7.31 20.10
N PRO A 314 -4.80 -8.24 19.89
CA PRO A 314 -5.05 -9.30 20.86
C PRO A 314 -3.83 -10.20 21.01
N ASP A 315 -3.41 -10.43 22.25
CA ASP A 315 -2.38 -11.40 22.61
C ASP A 315 -3.04 -12.76 22.92
N PHE A 316 -2.72 -13.77 22.11
CA PHE A 316 -3.22 -15.14 22.27
C PHE A 316 -2.19 -16.07 22.93
N SER A 317 -1.10 -15.53 23.47
CA SER A 317 -0.09 -16.31 24.19
C SER A 317 -0.60 -16.76 25.56
N ASP A 318 -0.05 -17.87 26.07
CA ASP A 318 -0.38 -18.38 27.41
C ASP A 318 0.10 -17.43 28.54
N ASP A 319 0.99 -16.50 28.23
CA ASP A 319 1.58 -15.51 29.13
C ASP A 319 0.91 -14.12 29.01
N ALA A 320 -0.19 -14.01 28.26
CA ALA A 320 -0.91 -12.76 28.07
C ALA A 320 -1.34 -12.14 29.42
N SER A 321 -1.04 -10.86 29.60
CA SER A 321 -1.43 -10.12 30.79
C SER A 321 -2.96 -10.03 30.87
N PRO A 322 -3.57 -10.23 32.06
CA PRO A 322 -5.00 -9.97 32.25
C PRO A 322 -5.31 -8.48 32.43
N GLU A 323 -4.29 -7.62 32.56
CA GLU A 323 -4.46 -6.16 32.65
C GLU A 323 -4.55 -5.54 31.26
N PRO A 324 -5.47 -4.57 31.05
CA PRO A 324 -5.65 -3.94 29.76
C PRO A 324 -4.40 -3.19 29.31
N VAL A 325 -4.14 -3.24 28.01
CA VAL A 325 -3.01 -2.54 27.42
C VAL A 325 -3.24 -1.02 27.43
N ASP A 326 -2.37 -0.28 28.12
CA ASP A 326 -2.36 1.19 28.10
C ASP A 326 -1.51 1.73 26.94
N LEU A 327 -2.16 2.47 26.03
CA LEU A 327 -1.53 3.10 24.87
C LEU A 327 -1.33 4.63 25.03
N SER A 328 -1.65 5.19 26.19
CA SER A 328 -1.61 6.65 26.44
C SER A 328 -0.25 7.29 26.14
N ASP A 329 0.83 6.60 26.53
CA ASP A 329 2.22 6.99 26.25
C ASP A 329 2.51 7.13 24.75
N PHE A 330 1.97 6.21 23.94
CA PHE A 330 2.13 6.22 22.49
C PHE A 330 1.25 7.31 21.87
N LEU A 331 0.04 7.52 22.40
CA LEU A 331 -0.82 8.64 22.00
C LEU A 331 -0.13 9.99 22.23
N ASP A 332 0.65 10.15 23.30
CA ASP A 332 1.45 11.36 23.54
C ASP A 332 2.57 11.57 22.52
N ILE A 333 3.12 10.50 21.93
CA ILE A 333 4.05 10.59 20.80
C ILE A 333 3.29 11.08 19.55
N VAL A 334 2.14 10.47 19.25
CA VAL A 334 1.30 10.85 18.11
C VAL A 334 0.87 12.32 18.23
N ARG A 335 0.37 12.75 19.39
CA ARG A 335 -0.06 14.13 19.66
C ARG A 335 1.04 15.15 19.36
N ARG A 336 2.28 14.86 19.76
CA ARG A 336 3.44 15.72 19.49
C ARG A 336 3.80 15.75 17.99
N ALA A 337 3.67 14.63 17.29
CA ALA A 337 3.91 14.55 15.85
C ALA A 337 2.83 15.28 15.02
N SER A 338 1.60 15.36 15.56
CA SER A 338 0.44 15.96 14.90
C SER A 338 0.28 17.46 15.12
N THR A 339 1.00 18.02 16.10
CA THR A 339 0.93 19.46 16.38
C THR A 339 1.90 20.22 15.45
N PRO A 340 1.48 21.27 14.74
CA PRO A 340 2.39 22.06 13.92
C PRO A 340 3.47 22.72 14.81
N THR A 341 4.74 22.47 14.51
CA THR A 341 5.85 23.22 15.12
C THR A 341 5.76 24.68 14.70
N LEU A 342 5.53 25.57 15.67
CA LEU A 342 5.50 27.03 15.52
C LEU A 342 6.83 27.62 15.04
#